data_AF-A0A1N6XSQ4-F1
#
_entry.id   AF-A0A1N6XSQ4-F1
#
_cell.length_a   1.000
_cell.length_b   1.000
_cell.length_c   1.000
_cell.angle_alpha   90.00
_cell.angle_beta   90.00
_cell.angle_gamma   90.00
#
_symmetry.space_group_name_H-M   'P 1'
#
loop_
_entity.id
_entity.type
_entity.pdbx_description
1 polymer ?
#
loop_
_entity_poly.entity_id
_entity_poly.type
_entity_poly.pdbx_seq_one_letter_code
_entity_poly.pdbx_strand_id
1 'polypeptide(L)'
;MAVRHEVENLIRRGNIFYWRPRIPAHFTACPSGSRLSLSLQVSDHRKAQMVGRKLNTKLAELKLHSKEAMSKQQLQKLFEHERDKQLERLDDINMMARRNGRGGDVVEMELDLEAGWACQLVAKFGSRVELTLETGCAGLTYLLNNGVPQTHVDAIRANYRAELAIARSPGFEDGIRRLIYNFEIEDTVANRQRAMSKVFEGRAAALLDITERHELVDKRPE
;
A
#
# COMPACT_ATOMS: atom_id res chain seq x y z
N MET A 1 -13.57 -27.75 0.98
CA MET A 1 -12.33 -28.52 0.74
C MET A 1 -11.14 -27.61 1.05
N ALA A 2 -10.17 -28.07 1.84
CA ALA A 2 -9.03 -27.22 2.24
C ALA A 2 -8.09 -27.04 1.04
N VAL A 3 -8.00 -25.81 0.53
CA VAL A 3 -6.99 -25.42 -0.46
C VAL A 3 -5.63 -25.71 0.18
N ARG A 4 -4.90 -26.70 -0.35
CA ARG A 4 -3.52 -26.95 0.06
C ARG A 4 -2.68 -25.81 -0.51
N HIS A 5 -2.28 -24.87 0.34
CA HIS A 5 -1.22 -23.94 -0.01
C HIS A 5 0.07 -24.74 -0.21
N GLU A 6 0.94 -24.34 -1.14
CA GLU A 6 2.24 -24.98 -1.38
C GLU A 6 3.19 -24.93 -0.15
N VAL A 7 2.79 -24.21 0.90
CA VAL A 7 3.56 -24.05 2.13
C VAL A 7 2.95 -24.90 3.24
N GLU A 8 3.75 -25.83 3.77
CA GLU A 8 3.36 -26.69 4.89
C GLU A 8 2.86 -25.86 6.09
N ASN A 9 1.89 -26.39 6.83
CA ASN A 9 1.31 -25.77 8.03
C ASN A 9 0.56 -24.44 7.80
N LEU A 10 0.54 -23.91 6.57
CA LEU A 10 -0.20 -22.70 6.24
C LEU A 10 -1.64 -23.04 5.84
N ILE A 11 -2.61 -22.36 6.46
CA ILE A 11 -4.02 -22.45 6.10
C ILE A 11 -4.62 -21.06 5.95
N ARG A 12 -5.60 -20.91 5.08
CA ARG A 12 -6.43 -19.71 4.98
C ARG A 12 -7.81 -19.95 5.60
N ARG A 13 -8.29 -19.00 6.39
CA ARG A 13 -9.67 -18.96 6.91
C ARG A 13 -10.24 -17.56 6.69
N GLY A 14 -11.18 -17.44 5.76
CA GLY A 14 -11.65 -16.13 5.30
C GLY A 14 -10.50 -15.31 4.70
N ASN A 15 -10.34 -14.08 5.17
CA ASN A 15 -9.28 -13.16 4.73
C ASN A 15 -7.98 -13.25 5.54
N ILE A 16 -7.88 -14.19 6.48
CA ILE A 16 -6.74 -14.30 7.38
C ILE A 16 -6.02 -15.63 7.15
N PHE A 17 -4.69 -15.57 7.09
CA PHE A 17 -3.84 -16.74 7.08
C PHE A 17 -3.44 -17.16 8.50
N TYR A 18 -3.39 -18.47 8.73
CA TYR A 18 -2.94 -19.09 9.97
C TYR A 18 -1.82 -20.09 9.71
N TRP A 19 -0.82 -20.09 10.56
CA TRP A 19 0.21 -21.12 10.63
C TRP A 19 -0.09 -22.10 11.77
N ARG A 20 -0.30 -23.38 11.44
CA ARG A 20 -0.84 -24.41 12.34
C ARG A 20 -0.02 -25.70 12.34
N PRO A 21 1.24 -25.66 12.80
CA PRO A 21 2.08 -26.85 12.88
C PRO A 21 1.67 -27.78 14.03
N ARG A 22 2.07 -29.04 13.91
CA ARG A 22 2.10 -29.96 15.04
C ARG A 22 3.32 -29.66 15.90
N ILE A 23 3.15 -29.67 17.23
CA ILE A 23 4.26 -29.54 18.17
C ILE A 23 5.05 -30.84 18.14
N PRO A 24 6.39 -30.78 17.94
CA PRO A 24 7.24 -31.97 17.97
C PRO A 24 7.19 -32.70 19.32
N ALA A 25 7.30 -34.04 19.27
CA ALA A 25 7.14 -34.89 20.46
C ALA A 25 8.27 -34.77 21.50
N HIS A 26 9.44 -34.23 21.14
CA HIS A 26 10.54 -34.01 22.09
C HIS A 26 10.30 -32.84 23.05
N PHE A 27 9.29 -31.99 22.80
CA PHE A 27 8.84 -31.01 23.78
C PHE A 27 7.98 -31.69 24.84
N THR A 28 8.63 -32.30 25.84
CA THR A 28 7.99 -33.11 26.89
C THR A 28 6.99 -32.32 27.75
N ALA A 29 7.16 -31.00 27.85
CA ALA A 29 6.23 -30.08 28.52
C ALA A 29 4.95 -29.78 27.72
N CYS A 30 4.78 -30.39 26.52
CA CYS A 30 3.59 -30.24 25.69
C CYS A 30 2.82 -31.58 25.61
N PRO A 31 1.47 -31.56 25.71
CA PRO A 31 0.68 -32.78 25.51
C PRO A 31 0.90 -33.39 24.12
N SER A 32 0.98 -34.71 24.04
CA SER A 32 1.13 -35.45 22.78
C SER A 32 0.05 -35.06 21.77
N GLY A 33 0.46 -34.80 20.52
CA GLY A 33 -0.46 -34.40 19.44
C GLY A 33 -0.91 -32.94 19.47
N SER A 34 -0.37 -32.12 20.37
CA SER A 34 -0.66 -30.68 20.42
C SER A 34 -0.33 -29.97 19.11
N ARG A 35 -1.08 -28.91 18.81
CA ARG A 35 -0.85 -28.01 17.67
C ARG A 35 -0.70 -26.58 18.15
N LEU A 36 0.15 -25.83 17.45
CA LEU A 36 0.13 -24.37 17.50
C LEU A 36 -0.93 -23.87 16.52
N SER A 37 -1.42 -22.66 16.76
CA SER A 37 -2.35 -22.00 15.85
C SER A 37 -2.11 -20.51 15.91
N LEU A 38 -1.26 -20.02 15.01
CA LEU A 38 -0.83 -18.63 14.96
C LEU A 38 -1.54 -17.91 13.82
N SER A 39 -2.22 -16.80 14.11
CA SER A 39 -2.67 -15.88 13.05
C SER A 39 -1.45 -15.15 12.49
N LEU A 40 -1.33 -15.10 11.16
CA LEU A 40 -0.27 -14.34 10.50
C LEU A 40 -0.63 -12.86 10.32
N GLN A 41 -1.87 -12.46 10.62
CA GLN A 41 -2.36 -11.08 10.52
C GLN A 41 -2.17 -10.43 9.14
N VAL A 42 -1.99 -11.25 8.10
CA VAL A 42 -1.85 -10.81 6.70
C VAL A 42 -2.98 -11.38 5.87
N SER A 43 -3.42 -10.60 4.88
CA SER A 43 -4.37 -10.98 3.83
C SER A 43 -3.68 -11.28 2.50
N ASP A 44 -2.46 -10.78 2.29
CA ASP A 44 -1.66 -11.04 1.11
C ASP A 44 -1.11 -12.47 1.09
N HIS A 45 -1.30 -13.17 -0.02
CA HIS A 45 -0.95 -14.59 -0.14
C HIS A 45 0.57 -14.81 -0.20
N ARG A 46 1.32 -13.96 -0.90
CA ARG A 46 2.78 -14.08 -1.04
C ARG A 46 3.49 -13.80 0.28
N LYS A 47 3.10 -12.73 0.99
CA LYS A 47 3.56 -12.41 2.35
C LYS A 47 3.26 -13.58 3.30
N ALA A 48 2.04 -14.12 3.26
CA ALA A 48 1.67 -15.27 4.09
C ALA A 48 2.53 -16.50 3.81
N GLN A 49 2.83 -16.80 2.53
CA GLN A 49 3.72 -17.89 2.15
C GLN A 49 5.14 -17.69 2.68
N MET A 50 5.70 -16.49 2.55
CA MET A 50 7.05 -16.17 2.99
C MET A 50 7.21 -16.30 4.51
N VAL A 51 6.26 -15.72 5.26
CA VAL A 51 6.23 -15.85 6.72
C VAL A 51 6.06 -17.32 7.11
N GLY A 52 5.12 -18.05 6.49
CA GLY A 52 4.91 -19.47 6.74
C GLY A 52 6.15 -20.34 6.52
N ARG A 53 6.90 -20.12 5.42
CA ARG A 53 8.17 -20.80 5.15
C ARG A 53 9.20 -20.52 6.24
N LYS A 54 9.33 -19.27 6.67
CA LYS A 54 10.30 -18.89 7.72
C LYS A 54 9.96 -19.51 9.08
N LEU A 55 8.68 -19.55 9.45
CA LEU A 55 8.23 -20.24 10.66
C LEU A 55 8.49 -21.75 10.58
N ASN A 56 8.27 -22.38 9.42
CA ASN A 56 8.62 -23.79 9.21
C ASN A 56 10.13 -24.04 9.36
N THR A 57 10.98 -23.18 8.80
CA THR A 57 12.44 -23.26 8.97
C THR A 57 12.82 -23.18 10.44
N LYS A 58 12.28 -22.19 11.17
CA LYS A 58 12.55 -22.04 12.61
C LYS A 58 12.08 -23.25 13.42
N LEU A 59 10.92 -23.81 13.08
CA LEU A 59 10.43 -25.04 13.68
C LEU A 59 11.36 -26.22 13.40
N ALA A 60 11.90 -26.33 12.19
CA ALA A 60 12.87 -27.37 11.85
C ALA A 60 14.21 -27.20 12.61
N GLU A 61 14.70 -25.97 12.76
CA GLU A 61 15.89 -25.66 13.58
C GLU A 61 15.71 -26.12 15.03
N LEU A 62 14.55 -25.81 15.63
CA LEU A 62 14.20 -26.25 16.98
C LEU A 62 14.16 -27.78 17.09
N LYS A 63 13.67 -28.49 16.06
CA LYS A 63 13.67 -29.96 16.05
C LYS A 63 15.08 -30.55 16.10
N LEU A 64 16.07 -29.85 15.56
CA LEU A 64 17.46 -30.33 15.48
C LEU A 64 18.29 -29.98 16.72
N HIS A 65 17.99 -28.87 17.40
CA HIS A 65 18.88 -28.29 18.42
C HIS A 65 18.26 -28.17 19.83
N SER A 66 16.99 -28.52 20.02
CA SER A 66 16.32 -28.28 21.31
C SER A 66 16.75 -29.28 22.39
N LYS A 67 17.49 -28.78 23.40
CA LYS A 67 17.65 -29.40 24.73
C LYS A 67 16.74 -28.76 25.79
N GLU A 68 15.89 -27.80 25.40
CA GLU A 68 15.12 -26.97 26.32
C GLU A 68 13.66 -27.42 26.43
N ALA A 69 13.21 -27.69 27.67
CA ALA A 69 11.82 -27.98 27.96
C ALA A 69 10.97 -26.70 27.84
N MET A 70 10.49 -26.41 26.63
CA MET A 70 9.53 -25.33 26.40
C MET A 70 8.09 -25.82 26.50
N SER A 71 7.27 -25.07 27.25
CA SER A 71 5.82 -25.22 27.26
C SER A 71 5.20 -24.73 25.94
N LYS A 72 3.96 -25.14 25.67
CA LYS A 72 3.19 -24.68 24.51
C LYS A 72 3.07 -23.15 24.45
N GLN A 73 2.89 -22.49 25.59
CA GLN A 73 2.76 -21.03 25.65
C GLN A 73 4.08 -20.33 25.29
N GLN A 74 5.21 -20.86 25.75
CA GLN A 74 6.54 -20.34 25.40
C GLN A 74 6.82 -20.51 23.90
N LEU A 75 6.51 -21.68 23.34
CA LEU A 75 6.61 -21.91 21.90
C LEU A 75 5.72 -20.94 21.13
N GLN A 76 4.49 -20.71 21.59
CA GLN A 76 3.58 -19.79 20.93
C GLN A 76 4.13 -18.35 20.94
N LYS A 77 4.60 -17.84 22.09
CA LYS A 77 5.25 -16.52 22.18
C LYS A 77 6.49 -16.41 21.30
N LEU A 78 7.31 -17.45 21.24
CA LEU A 78 8.49 -17.50 20.38
C LEU A 78 8.12 -17.33 18.91
N PHE A 79 7.11 -18.07 18.43
CA PHE A 79 6.68 -17.99 17.04
C PHE A 79 5.88 -16.72 16.72
N GLU A 80 5.17 -16.15 17.69
CA GLU A 80 4.58 -14.80 17.57
C GLU A 80 5.68 -13.76 17.36
N HIS A 81 6.73 -13.78 18.18
CA HIS A 81 7.88 -12.89 18.02
C HIS A 81 8.59 -13.08 16.67
N GLU A 82 8.81 -14.31 16.24
CA GLU A 82 9.42 -14.59 14.93
C GLU A 82 8.54 -14.14 13.76
N ARG A 83 7.21 -14.29 13.87
CA ARG A 83 6.26 -13.71 12.89
C ARG A 83 6.43 -12.21 12.82
N ASP A 84 6.36 -11.52 13.96
CA ASP A 84 6.39 -10.05 14.01
C ASP A 84 7.71 -9.52 13.45
N LYS A 85 8.83 -10.14 13.82
CA LYS A 85 10.15 -9.82 13.26
C LYS A 85 10.23 -10.03 11.75
N GLN A 86 9.57 -11.06 11.20
CA GLN A 86 9.53 -11.23 9.75
C GLN A 86 8.62 -10.21 9.07
N LEU A 87 7.48 -9.87 9.67
CA LEU A 87 6.60 -8.84 9.11
C LEU A 87 7.32 -7.49 9.04
N GLU A 88 7.95 -7.08 10.15
CA GLU A 88 8.78 -5.87 10.21
C GLU A 88 9.89 -5.89 9.15
N ARG A 89 10.65 -6.99 9.04
CA ARG A 89 11.69 -7.15 8.02
C ARG A 89 11.15 -7.00 6.60
N LEU A 90 9.97 -7.55 6.30
CA LEU A 90 9.37 -7.44 4.97
C LEU A 90 8.92 -6.02 4.68
N ASP A 91 8.39 -5.32 5.67
CA ASP A 91 8.00 -3.93 5.54
C ASP A 91 9.24 -3.03 5.39
N ASP A 92 10.33 -3.29 6.11
CA ASP A 92 11.62 -2.62 5.93
C ASP A 92 12.22 -2.86 4.55
N ILE A 93 12.19 -4.10 4.06
CA ILE A 93 12.65 -4.44 2.70
C ILE A 93 11.81 -3.68 1.68
N ASN A 94 10.49 -3.62 1.87
CA ASN A 94 9.61 -2.88 0.97
C ASN A 94 9.89 -1.37 1.03
N MET A 95 10.06 -0.81 2.23
CA MET A 95 10.42 0.60 2.43
C MET A 95 11.76 0.93 1.78
N MET A 96 12.78 0.08 1.95
CA MET A 96 14.10 0.27 1.36
C MET A 96 14.10 0.00 -0.16
N ALA A 97 13.26 -0.91 -0.64
CA ALA A 97 13.04 -1.10 -2.08
C ALA A 97 12.44 0.16 -2.69
N ARG A 98 11.38 0.73 -2.08
CA ARG A 98 10.79 2.02 -2.45
C ARG A 98 11.83 3.15 -2.43
N ARG A 99 12.62 3.26 -1.35
CA ARG A 99 13.69 4.27 -1.22
C ARG A 99 14.77 4.15 -2.31
N ASN A 100 15.00 2.95 -2.83
CA ASN A 100 16.00 2.67 -3.85
C ASN A 100 15.39 2.51 -5.26
N GLY A 101 14.14 2.96 -5.50
CA GLY A 101 13.49 2.90 -6.81
C GLY A 101 13.11 1.49 -7.29
N ARG A 102 13.10 0.50 -6.39
CA ARG A 102 12.81 -0.92 -6.69
C ARG A 102 11.36 -1.33 -6.37
N GLY A 103 10.40 -0.43 -6.56
CA GLY A 103 8.96 -0.72 -6.48
C GLY A 103 8.45 -1.23 -7.84
N GLY A 104 7.69 -2.33 -7.84
CA GLY A 104 7.21 -2.99 -9.07
C GLY A 104 5.82 -3.60 -8.93
N ASP A 105 5.01 -3.06 -8.01
CA ASP A 105 3.61 -3.47 -7.86
C ASP A 105 2.74 -2.59 -8.79
N VAL A 106 2.05 -3.23 -9.74
CA VAL A 106 1.12 -2.58 -10.67
C VAL A 106 0.05 -1.81 -9.91
N VAL A 107 -0.38 -2.31 -8.74
CA VAL A 107 -1.39 -1.65 -7.92
C VAL A 107 -0.87 -0.31 -7.38
N GLU A 108 0.41 -0.22 -6.99
CA GLU A 108 0.99 1.05 -6.53
C GLU A 108 1.12 2.06 -7.68
N MET A 109 1.45 1.59 -8.89
CA MET A 109 1.45 2.42 -10.09
C MET A 109 0.06 2.95 -10.43
N GLU A 110 -0.97 2.10 -10.36
CA GLU A 110 -2.36 2.50 -10.62
C GLU A 110 -2.86 3.52 -9.60
N LEU A 111 -2.51 3.37 -8.32
CA LEU A 111 -2.86 4.35 -7.28
C LEU A 111 -2.17 5.71 -7.52
N ASP A 112 -0.88 5.72 -7.87
CA ASP A 112 -0.15 6.94 -8.22
C ASP A 112 -0.78 7.62 -9.45
N LEU A 113 -1.13 6.84 -10.48
CA LEU A 113 -1.85 7.31 -11.66
C LEU A 113 -3.18 7.98 -11.30
N GLU A 114 -4.01 7.31 -10.50
CA GLU A 114 -5.32 7.80 -10.09
C GLU A 114 -5.22 9.09 -9.26
N ALA A 115 -4.25 9.17 -8.35
CA ALA A 115 -3.97 10.36 -7.57
C ALA A 115 -3.39 11.51 -8.42
N GLY A 116 -2.53 11.18 -9.38
CA GLY A 116 -1.95 12.13 -10.34
C GLY A 116 -3.01 12.78 -11.21
N TRP A 117 -3.94 11.98 -11.76
CA TRP A 117 -5.07 12.49 -12.55
C TRP A 117 -6.04 13.34 -11.73
N ALA A 118 -6.28 12.99 -10.46
CA ALA A 118 -7.05 13.84 -9.55
C ALA A 118 -6.40 15.21 -9.33
N CYS A 119 -5.07 15.26 -9.11
CA CYS A 119 -4.32 16.51 -9.02
C CYS A 119 -4.41 17.32 -10.33
N GLN A 120 -4.30 16.65 -11.48
CA GLN A 120 -4.41 17.28 -12.80
C GLN A 120 -5.78 17.92 -13.04
N LEU A 121 -6.86 17.30 -12.56
CA LEU A 121 -8.21 17.87 -12.62
C LEU A 121 -8.32 19.16 -11.78
N VAL A 122 -7.79 19.17 -10.55
CA VAL A 122 -7.78 20.37 -9.71
C VAL A 122 -6.93 21.48 -10.33
N ALA A 123 -5.76 21.15 -10.88
CA ALA A 123 -4.92 22.10 -11.59
C ALA A 123 -5.64 22.73 -12.78
N LYS A 124 -6.35 21.92 -13.58
CA LYS A 124 -6.98 22.36 -14.83
C LYS A 124 -8.29 23.11 -14.61
N PHE A 125 -9.16 22.64 -13.72
CA PHE A 125 -10.51 23.17 -13.54
C PHE A 125 -10.64 24.06 -12.29
N GLY A 126 -9.60 24.10 -11.46
CA GLY A 126 -9.58 24.84 -10.21
C GLY A 126 -10.36 24.15 -9.09
N SER A 127 -10.30 24.74 -7.89
CA SER A 127 -10.92 24.15 -6.70
C SER A 127 -12.36 24.61 -6.44
N ARG A 128 -12.89 25.56 -7.23
CA ARG A 128 -14.23 26.12 -7.01
C ARG A 128 -15.35 25.29 -7.66
N VAL A 129 -15.06 24.64 -8.77
CA VAL A 129 -16.04 23.82 -9.49
C VAL A 129 -15.95 22.38 -8.98
N GLU A 130 -17.08 21.76 -8.70
CA GLU A 130 -17.13 20.33 -8.40
C GLU A 130 -17.44 19.56 -9.68
N LEU A 131 -16.53 18.66 -10.06
CA LEU A 131 -16.68 17.80 -11.23
C LEU A 131 -17.34 16.49 -10.80
N THR A 132 -18.47 16.15 -11.41
CA THR A 132 -19.18 14.89 -11.13
C THR A 132 -18.43 13.67 -11.70
N LEU A 133 -17.66 13.87 -12.78
CA LEU A 133 -17.04 12.80 -13.57
C LEU A 133 -18.06 11.74 -14.04
N GLU A 134 -19.27 12.21 -14.37
CA GLU A 134 -20.34 11.45 -15.02
C GLU A 134 -20.45 11.85 -16.50
N THR A 135 -21.30 11.16 -17.26
CA THR A 135 -21.55 11.46 -18.68
C THR A 135 -21.91 12.93 -18.89
N GLY A 136 -21.21 13.61 -19.80
CA GLY A 136 -21.38 15.05 -20.07
C GLY A 136 -20.54 15.98 -19.18
N CYS A 137 -19.80 15.46 -18.19
CA CYS A 137 -18.88 16.26 -17.38
C CYS A 137 -17.59 16.57 -18.15
N ALA A 138 -17.19 17.85 -18.18
CA ALA A 138 -15.94 18.28 -18.82
C ALA A 138 -14.69 17.60 -18.24
N GLY A 139 -14.70 17.25 -16.94
CA GLY A 139 -13.64 16.49 -16.30
C GLY A 139 -13.52 15.07 -16.85
N LEU A 140 -14.64 14.38 -17.05
CA LEU A 140 -14.65 13.03 -17.63
C LEU A 140 -14.14 13.06 -19.08
N THR A 141 -14.66 13.99 -19.90
CA THR A 141 -14.18 14.19 -21.27
C THR A 141 -12.67 14.45 -21.32
N TYR A 142 -12.16 15.25 -20.38
CA TYR A 142 -10.73 15.52 -20.28
C TYR A 142 -9.92 14.25 -19.97
N LEU A 143 -10.33 13.44 -18.98
CA LEU A 143 -9.63 12.19 -18.64
C LEU A 143 -9.57 11.23 -19.84
N LEU A 144 -10.72 10.98 -20.48
CA LEU A 144 -10.83 10.05 -21.61
C LEU A 144 -9.98 10.51 -22.81
N ASN A 145 -9.99 11.81 -23.12
CA ASN A 145 -9.16 12.37 -24.19
C ASN A 145 -7.65 12.26 -23.94
N ASN A 146 -7.23 12.07 -22.68
CA ASN A 146 -5.84 11.84 -22.32
C ASN A 146 -5.52 10.35 -22.10
N GLY A 147 -6.40 9.45 -22.56
CA GLY A 147 -6.15 8.01 -22.54
C GLY A 147 -6.36 7.34 -21.19
N VAL A 148 -7.01 8.00 -20.23
CA VAL A 148 -7.36 7.39 -18.95
C VAL A 148 -8.43 6.31 -19.18
N PRO A 149 -8.18 5.04 -18.81
CA PRO A 149 -9.18 3.99 -18.95
C PRO A 149 -10.40 4.24 -18.06
N GLN A 150 -11.59 3.87 -18.56
CA GLN A 150 -12.86 4.05 -17.85
C GLN A 150 -12.87 3.35 -16.47
N THR A 151 -12.11 2.25 -16.33
CA THR A 151 -11.97 1.47 -15.10
C THR A 151 -11.41 2.26 -13.92
N HIS A 152 -10.61 3.32 -14.17
CA HIS A 152 -10.00 4.14 -13.12
C HIS A 152 -10.86 5.35 -12.70
N VAL A 153 -11.92 5.67 -13.45
CA VAL A 153 -12.68 6.92 -13.28
C VAL A 153 -13.29 7.04 -11.88
N ASP A 154 -13.81 5.95 -11.31
CA ASP A 154 -14.43 5.99 -9.99
C ASP A 154 -13.42 6.26 -8.87
N ALA A 155 -12.22 5.68 -8.97
CA ALA A 155 -11.14 5.93 -8.02
C ALA A 155 -10.58 7.36 -8.17
N ILE A 156 -10.39 7.84 -9.41
CA ILE A 156 -10.02 9.23 -9.69
C ILE A 156 -11.07 10.20 -9.12
N ARG A 157 -12.36 9.88 -9.21
CA ARG A 157 -13.43 10.71 -8.62
C ARG A 157 -13.30 10.83 -7.10
N ALA A 158 -13.01 9.71 -6.41
CA ALA A 158 -12.80 9.71 -4.98
C ALA A 158 -11.57 10.54 -4.58
N ASN A 159 -10.44 10.34 -5.27
CA ASN A 159 -9.22 11.10 -5.05
C ASN A 159 -9.43 12.59 -5.35
N TYR A 160 -10.12 12.93 -6.44
CA TYR A 160 -10.46 14.32 -6.79
C TYR A 160 -11.21 15.04 -5.67
N ARG A 161 -12.21 14.39 -5.05
CA ARG A 161 -12.95 14.98 -3.92
C ARG A 161 -12.05 15.24 -2.72
N ALA A 162 -11.12 14.32 -2.41
CA ALA A 162 -10.15 14.50 -1.34
C ALA A 162 -9.21 15.68 -1.63
N GLU A 163 -8.68 15.77 -2.85
CA GLU A 163 -7.82 16.88 -3.27
C GLU A 163 -8.55 18.23 -3.28
N LEU A 164 -9.83 18.23 -3.65
CA LEU A 164 -10.69 19.40 -3.59
C LEU A 164 -10.87 19.89 -2.15
N ALA A 165 -11.07 18.97 -1.20
CA ALA A 165 -11.19 19.30 0.21
C ALA A 165 -9.89 19.91 0.76
N ILE A 166 -8.73 19.37 0.36
CA ILE A 166 -7.41 19.93 0.70
C ILE A 166 -7.25 21.33 0.12
N ALA A 167 -7.54 21.51 -1.18
CA ALA A 167 -7.41 22.78 -1.88
C ALA A 167 -8.29 23.90 -1.29
N ARG A 168 -9.41 23.53 -0.66
CA ARG A 168 -10.35 24.43 0.02
C ARG A 168 -10.04 24.63 1.51
N SER A 169 -9.06 23.91 2.05
CA SER A 169 -8.75 23.99 3.48
C SER A 169 -8.05 25.32 3.82
N PRO A 170 -8.32 25.90 5.00
CA PRO A 170 -7.66 27.14 5.44
C PRO A 170 -6.14 27.00 5.47
N GLY A 171 -5.62 25.85 5.91
CA GLY A 171 -4.18 25.60 5.99
C GLY A 171 -3.50 25.60 4.61
N PHE A 172 -4.18 25.07 3.59
CA PHE A 172 -3.67 25.13 2.23
C PHE A 172 -3.70 26.57 1.68
N GLU A 173 -4.79 27.30 1.91
CA GLU A 173 -4.89 28.70 1.47
C GLU A 173 -3.82 29.59 2.14
N ASP A 174 -3.59 29.43 3.44
CA ASP A 174 -2.53 30.13 4.17
C ASP A 174 -1.13 29.75 3.63
N GLY A 175 -0.93 28.49 3.26
CA GLY A 175 0.29 28.04 2.59
C GLY A 175 0.53 28.76 1.26
N ILE A 176 -0.51 28.90 0.43
CA ILE A 176 -0.45 29.64 -0.83
C ILE A 176 -0.15 31.12 -0.61
N ARG A 177 -0.78 31.77 0.38
CA ARG A 177 -0.52 33.17 0.72
C ARG A 177 0.94 33.38 1.17
N ARG A 178 1.46 32.48 2.00
CA ARG A 178 2.88 32.50 2.42
C ARG A 178 3.82 32.34 1.24
N LEU A 179 3.52 31.43 0.32
CA LEU A 179 4.34 31.24 -0.88
C LEU A 179 4.37 32.50 -1.73
N ILE A 180 3.21 33.08 -2.04
CA ILE A 180 3.09 34.32 -2.80
C ILE A 180 3.84 35.48 -2.13
N TYR A 181 3.71 35.62 -0.81
CA TYR A 181 4.44 36.61 -0.03
C TYR A 181 5.96 36.42 -0.13
N ASN A 182 6.46 35.19 0.03
CA ASN A 182 7.89 34.88 0.00
C ASN A 182 8.54 35.13 -1.36
N PHE A 183 7.76 35.03 -2.45
CA PHE A 183 8.22 35.32 -3.81
C PHE A 183 7.88 36.76 -4.25
N GLU A 184 7.45 37.62 -3.32
CA GLU A 184 7.11 39.04 -3.58
C GLU A 184 6.05 39.21 -4.67
N ILE A 185 5.14 38.25 -4.80
CA ILE A 185 4.03 38.28 -5.73
C ILE A 185 2.87 39.03 -5.09
N GLU A 186 2.19 39.90 -5.83
CA GLU A 186 1.01 40.62 -5.34
C GLU A 186 -0.11 39.63 -4.95
N ASP A 187 -0.66 39.78 -3.73
CA ASP A 187 -1.69 38.88 -3.19
C ASP A 187 -3.10 39.14 -3.76
N THR A 188 -3.28 38.73 -5.02
CA THR A 188 -4.58 38.77 -5.71
C THR A 188 -5.22 37.39 -5.77
N VAL A 189 -6.56 37.33 -5.90
CA VAL A 189 -7.29 36.07 -6.10
C VAL A 189 -6.74 35.30 -7.31
N ALA A 190 -6.41 36.00 -8.39
CA ALA A 190 -5.86 35.41 -9.60
C ALA A 190 -4.48 34.78 -9.35
N ASN A 191 -3.60 35.47 -8.62
CA ASN A 191 -2.28 34.95 -8.29
C ASN A 191 -2.36 33.76 -7.32
N ARG A 192 -3.25 33.81 -6.32
CA ARG A 192 -3.53 32.65 -5.45
C ARG A 192 -4.00 31.43 -6.25
N GLN A 193 -4.91 31.64 -7.20
CA GLN A 193 -5.41 30.57 -8.06
C GLN A 193 -4.31 29.99 -8.96
N ARG A 194 -3.45 30.84 -9.54
CA ARG A 194 -2.31 30.40 -10.37
C ARG A 194 -1.29 29.61 -9.54
N ALA A 195 -0.95 30.09 -8.36
CA ALA A 195 -0.02 29.42 -7.45
C ALA A 195 -0.56 28.04 -7.02
N MET A 196 -1.84 27.96 -6.64
CA MET A 196 -2.49 26.68 -6.35
C MET A 196 -2.44 25.73 -7.55
N SER A 197 -2.80 26.22 -8.74
CA SER A 197 -2.78 25.41 -9.96
C SER A 197 -1.39 24.84 -10.21
N LYS A 198 -0.33 25.64 -10.03
CA LYS A 198 1.07 25.18 -10.15
C LYS A 198 1.49 24.15 -9.11
N VAL A 199 1.01 24.26 -7.87
CA VAL A 199 1.24 23.23 -6.84
C VAL A 199 0.63 21.89 -7.29
N PHE A 200 -0.61 21.91 -7.78
CA PHE A 200 -1.28 20.71 -8.25
C PHE A 200 -0.69 20.16 -9.56
N GLU A 201 -0.25 21.01 -10.49
CA GLU A 201 0.51 20.60 -11.69
C GLU A 201 1.80 19.89 -11.30
N GLY A 202 2.56 20.44 -10.33
CA GLY A 202 3.80 19.81 -9.85
C GLY A 202 3.54 18.45 -9.20
N ARG A 203 2.48 18.34 -8.39
CA ARG A 203 2.07 17.06 -7.79
C ARG A 203 1.63 16.05 -8.85
N ALA A 204 0.85 16.49 -9.84
CA ALA A 204 0.40 15.64 -10.94
C ALA A 204 1.59 15.16 -11.77
N ALA A 205 2.51 16.04 -12.15
CA ALA A 205 3.73 15.67 -12.86
C ALA A 205 4.56 14.64 -12.08
N ALA A 206 4.73 14.87 -10.78
CA ALA A 206 5.47 13.94 -9.92
C ALA A 206 4.77 12.60 -9.70
N LEU A 207 3.46 12.45 -9.93
CA LEU A 207 2.73 11.19 -9.76
C LEU A 207 2.51 10.47 -11.09
N LEU A 208 2.35 11.23 -12.17
CA LEU A 208 2.15 10.70 -13.53
C LEU A 208 3.47 10.36 -14.23
N ASP A 209 4.63 10.72 -13.68
CA ASP A 209 5.92 10.21 -14.15
C ASP A 209 6.14 8.75 -13.72
N ILE A 210 5.32 7.87 -14.30
CA ILE A 210 5.37 6.43 -14.11
C ILE A 210 6.70 5.86 -14.59
N THR A 211 7.33 6.51 -15.57
CA THR A 211 8.55 5.98 -16.18
C THR A 211 9.71 6.11 -15.21
N GLU A 212 9.85 7.25 -14.54
CA GLU A 212 10.85 7.45 -13.48
C GLU A 212 10.46 6.72 -12.18
N ARG A 213 9.16 6.69 -11.81
CA ARG A 213 8.72 6.12 -10.51
C ARG A 213 8.56 4.62 -10.46
N HIS A 214 8.21 4.02 -11.60
CA HIS A 214 7.83 2.61 -11.72
C HIS A 214 8.61 1.94 -12.87
N GLU A 215 9.93 2.20 -12.93
CA GLU A 215 10.86 1.68 -13.95
C GLU A 215 10.79 0.14 -14.12
N LEU A 216 10.39 -0.58 -13.06
CA LEU A 216 10.40 -2.04 -13.00
C LEU A 216 9.03 -2.69 -13.24
N VAL A 217 7.96 -1.91 -13.43
CA VAL A 217 6.64 -2.46 -13.75
C VAL A 217 6.60 -2.90 -15.21
N ASP A 218 6.21 -4.16 -15.47
CA ASP A 218 6.05 -4.65 -16.84
C ASP A 218 4.81 -4.00 -17.47
N LYS A 219 5.02 -3.11 -18.44
CA LYS A 219 3.99 -2.26 -19.06
C LYS A 219 3.21 -2.95 -20.18
N ARG A 220 3.34 -4.27 -20.31
CA ARG A 220 2.66 -5.04 -21.36
C ARG A 220 1.22 -5.32 -20.94
N PRO A 221 0.21 -4.93 -21.74
CA PRO A 221 -1.15 -5.38 -21.51
C PRO A 221 -1.25 -6.88 -21.81
N GLU A 222 -1.88 -7.64 -20.91
CA GLU A 222 -2.51 -8.93 -21.27
C GLU A 222 -3.72 -8.70 -22.17
#